data_AF-A0A7S4SI03-F1
#
_entry.id   AF-A0A7S4SI03-F1
#
_cell.length_a   1.000
_cell.length_b   1.000
_cell.length_c   1.000
_cell.angle_alpha   90.00
_cell.angle_beta   90.00
_cell.angle_gamma   90.00
#
_symmetry.space_group_name_H-M   'P 1'
#
loop_
_entity.id
_entity.type
_entity.pdbx_description
1 polymer ?
#
loop_
_entity_poly.entity_id
_entity_poly.type
_entity_poly.pdbx_seq_one_letter_code
_entity_poly.pdbx_strand_id
1 'polypeptide(L)'
;MDPTMTNHVVTLIPPAGPKRVRRSAKYTKGRSSRSIWSLRDESISEEEKKLFYYFQTCPSLPSLRTEFRNKNCNNGNLNICAETEEITGRSLLHCIGLNERLIMVSTGGSDAAISQINRFIMQELIPGYPSAVTEEDNNNFIPFTEIIIEWVNNRRDTRKSKIAADDLQTISTRAMPRMVEWSLEILSEILDSDLSGDASPQSSFTSIDTSNISYQDLNLFGSLHSARMSPKHTGRKNIMGKQISSMHRPFHREIIVRKIAAIPHLLEELLLIEDKEQLHHIFELSIVRKALLFGTESFGDGKWLIKMLDAAIKVNDSSMIAFSSHREVSDPGFQFAEDECRFLAEAAIFYLECVSKVNIFDDLRVFHKIQFSRKVFPNKKGSRVLSKSDVQQFQECRDELFHNVTALEGLVRRISVMDDDLVKRASVTKVLCRKLDKSISSDFAAALALFDGINHILLVVTFRLGPAEALFYLSRADESFKPHQYIIANVVLVASIVYFATRTIYSNKAKYALSHRLFWSGLFSGSNFLDVVPLVMVLFCIFFTDIILRQRACKETDKFNIIPWPGRIAVALTTPFLWFRILNYIKIRNKHLATVILCFNQL
;
A
#
# COMPACT_ATOMS: atom_id res chain seq x y z
N MET A 1 -58.16 -13.95 42.46
CA MET A 1 -57.80 -15.00 41.50
C MET A 1 -56.40 -14.69 41.01
N ASP A 2 -55.42 -15.34 41.62
CA ASP A 2 -54.05 -15.49 41.14
C ASP A 2 -54.00 -16.72 40.21
N PRO A 3 -53.08 -16.81 39.22
CA PRO A 3 -51.75 -17.33 39.53
C PRO A 3 -50.55 -16.80 38.70
N THR A 4 -49.49 -16.46 39.44
CA THR A 4 -48.08 -16.90 39.35
C THR A 4 -47.41 -17.13 37.99
N MET A 5 -46.40 -16.31 37.70
CA MET A 5 -45.28 -16.63 36.80
C MET A 5 -44.07 -17.14 37.59
N THR A 6 -43.62 -18.35 37.27
CA THR A 6 -42.38 -18.96 37.76
C THR A 6 -41.25 -18.72 36.75
N ASN A 7 -40.18 -18.07 37.23
CA ASN A 7 -38.91 -17.94 36.52
C ASN A 7 -38.14 -19.26 36.57
N HIS A 8 -37.91 -19.89 35.42
CA HIS A 8 -36.90 -20.94 35.27
C HIS A 8 -35.53 -20.31 34.98
N VAL A 9 -34.66 -20.35 35.99
CA VAL A 9 -33.22 -20.11 35.85
C VAL A 9 -32.62 -21.35 35.20
N VAL A 10 -32.27 -21.25 33.92
CA VAL A 10 -31.45 -22.25 33.21
C VAL A 10 -29.99 -21.88 33.44
N THR A 11 -29.33 -22.62 34.33
CA THR A 11 -27.89 -22.54 34.53
C THR A 11 -27.19 -23.18 33.33
N LEU A 12 -26.70 -22.37 32.39
CA LEU A 12 -25.85 -22.81 31.30
C LEU A 12 -24.45 -23.15 31.84
N ILE A 13 -24.15 -24.45 31.89
CA ILE A 13 -22.80 -24.98 32.10
C ILE A 13 -21.97 -24.64 30.86
N PRO A 14 -20.79 -24.02 30.99
CA PRO A 14 -19.94 -23.73 29.83
C PRO A 14 -19.39 -25.04 29.24
N PRO A 15 -19.36 -25.20 27.89
CA PRO A 15 -18.79 -26.38 27.27
C PRO A 15 -17.28 -26.45 27.55
N ALA A 16 -16.83 -27.65 27.91
CA ALA A 16 -15.44 -27.98 28.16
C ALA A 16 -14.56 -27.55 26.97
N GLY A 17 -13.54 -26.74 27.27
CA GLY A 17 -12.58 -26.25 26.28
C GLY A 17 -11.85 -27.39 25.55
N PRO A 18 -11.35 -27.13 24.33
CA PRO A 18 -10.72 -28.15 23.51
C PRO A 18 -9.46 -28.69 24.18
N LYS A 19 -9.39 -30.03 24.30
CA LYS A 19 -8.22 -30.76 24.78
C LYS A 19 -7.00 -30.38 23.95
N ARG A 20 -5.97 -29.89 24.64
CA ARG A 20 -4.65 -29.53 24.12
C ARG A 20 -3.98 -30.77 23.52
N VAL A 21 -4.11 -30.99 22.21
CA VAL A 21 -3.37 -32.01 21.48
C VAL A 21 -1.92 -31.54 21.36
N ARG A 22 -1.03 -32.09 22.19
CA ARG A 22 0.43 -31.97 22.02
C ARG A 22 0.81 -32.67 20.71
N ARG A 23 0.92 -31.91 19.61
CA ARG A 23 1.65 -32.35 18.42
C ARG A 23 3.13 -32.13 18.68
N SER A 24 3.86 -33.24 18.89
CA SER A 24 5.31 -33.28 18.84
C SER A 24 5.75 -33.01 17.41
N ALA A 25 6.29 -31.81 17.16
CA ALA A 25 7.01 -31.50 15.94
C ALA A 25 8.36 -32.22 15.97
N LYS A 26 8.51 -33.28 15.16
CA LYS A 26 9.82 -33.85 14.86
C LYS A 26 10.58 -32.83 14.01
N TYR A 27 11.59 -32.20 14.61
CA TYR A 27 12.61 -31.43 13.92
C TYR A 27 13.34 -32.34 12.92
N THR A 28 13.09 -32.14 11.62
CA THR A 28 13.95 -32.69 10.57
C THR A 28 15.21 -31.82 10.49
N LYS A 29 16.32 -32.44 10.87
CA LYS A 29 17.66 -31.86 10.95
C LYS A 29 18.27 -31.83 9.54
N GLY A 30 18.70 -30.65 9.11
CA GLY A 30 19.87 -30.47 8.23
C GLY A 30 19.65 -30.60 6.73
N ARG A 31 19.38 -29.47 6.07
CA ARG A 31 19.94 -29.19 4.74
C ARG A 31 20.88 -28.00 4.91
N SER A 32 22.16 -28.30 5.11
CA SER A 32 23.24 -27.31 5.08
C SER A 32 23.26 -26.68 3.69
N SER A 33 23.06 -25.36 3.63
CA SER A 33 23.43 -24.56 2.46
C SER A 33 24.89 -24.83 2.15
N ARG A 34 25.16 -25.54 1.04
CA ARG A 34 26.51 -25.68 0.51
C ARG A 34 26.95 -24.28 0.12
N SER A 35 27.92 -23.75 0.86
CA SER A 35 28.47 -22.44 0.63
C SER A 35 29.33 -22.46 -0.64
N ILE A 36 29.24 -21.40 -1.44
CA ILE A 36 29.81 -21.23 -2.80
C ILE A 36 31.36 -21.11 -2.82
N TRP A 37 32.07 -21.54 -1.77
CA TRP A 37 33.44 -21.08 -1.47
C TRP A 37 34.59 -22.05 -1.82
N SER A 38 34.43 -22.96 -2.79
CA SER A 38 35.46 -23.99 -3.03
C SER A 38 36.48 -23.69 -4.14
N LEU A 39 36.54 -22.50 -4.74
CA LEU A 39 37.40 -22.26 -5.91
C LEU A 39 38.01 -20.85 -5.97
N ARG A 40 39.28 -20.76 -5.52
CA ARG A 40 40.42 -19.96 -6.05
C ARG A 40 41.18 -19.26 -4.93
N ASP A 41 42.47 -19.56 -4.83
CA ASP A 41 43.36 -18.93 -3.87
C ASP A 41 44.82 -19.09 -4.31
N GLU A 42 45.57 -17.99 -4.47
CA GLU A 42 47.05 -18.07 -4.48
C GLU A 42 47.82 -16.75 -4.23
N SER A 43 47.19 -15.61 -3.86
CA SER A 43 47.94 -14.34 -3.72
C SER A 43 47.74 -13.53 -2.44
N ILE A 44 47.07 -14.05 -1.40
CA ILE A 44 46.81 -13.26 -0.18
C ILE A 44 47.41 -13.90 1.05
N SER A 45 47.90 -13.03 1.95
CA SER A 45 48.43 -13.38 3.25
C SER A 45 47.41 -14.22 4.03
N GLU A 46 47.83 -15.40 4.48
CA GLU A 46 47.05 -16.28 5.36
C GLU A 46 46.50 -15.56 6.61
N GLU A 47 47.13 -14.47 7.05
CA GLU A 47 46.69 -13.69 8.21
C GLU A 47 45.42 -12.87 7.92
N GLU A 48 45.26 -12.35 6.70
CA GLU A 48 44.10 -11.53 6.32
C GLU A 48 42.84 -12.40 6.16
N LYS A 49 42.97 -13.57 5.54
CA LYS A 49 41.90 -14.57 5.43
C LYS A 49 41.43 -15.06 6.80
N LYS A 50 42.38 -15.31 7.71
CA LYS A 50 42.07 -15.73 9.09
C LYS A 50 41.30 -14.66 9.83
N LEU A 51 41.62 -13.38 9.62
CA LEU A 51 40.98 -12.25 10.26
C LEU A 51 39.56 -12.01 9.73
N PHE A 52 39.36 -12.17 8.43
CA PHE A 52 38.04 -12.06 7.82
C PHE A 52 37.13 -13.23 8.23
N TYR A 53 37.64 -14.46 8.15
CA TYR A 53 36.96 -15.64 8.67
C TYR A 53 36.71 -15.50 10.17
N TYR A 54 37.63 -14.89 10.91
CA TYR A 54 37.44 -14.56 12.32
C TYR A 54 36.26 -13.61 12.51
N PHE A 55 36.17 -12.48 11.80
CA PHE A 55 35.02 -11.57 11.94
C PHE A 55 33.69 -12.19 11.51
N GLN A 56 33.70 -13.05 10.49
CA GLN A 56 32.51 -13.78 10.04
C GLN A 56 32.08 -14.89 11.02
N THR A 57 33.03 -15.45 11.77
CA THR A 57 32.76 -16.50 12.76
C THR A 57 32.82 -16.02 14.20
N CYS A 58 33.10 -14.72 14.42
CA CYS A 58 33.35 -14.14 15.71
C CYS A 58 32.08 -14.27 16.55
N PRO A 59 32.13 -14.98 17.69
CA PRO A 59 30.95 -15.20 18.50
C PRO A 59 30.60 -13.99 19.39
N SER A 60 31.49 -12.99 19.52
CA SER A 60 31.31 -11.92 20.50
C SER A 60 31.78 -10.54 20.02
N LEU A 61 30.95 -9.52 20.28
CA LEU A 61 31.27 -8.11 20.02
C LEU A 61 32.50 -7.59 20.78
N PRO A 62 32.76 -7.97 22.06
CA PRO A 62 33.96 -7.53 22.77
C PRO A 62 35.25 -7.92 22.05
N SER A 63 35.32 -9.13 21.51
CA SER A 63 36.47 -9.59 20.71
C SER A 63 36.68 -8.72 19.47
N LEU A 64 35.59 -8.43 18.75
CA LEU A 64 35.60 -7.57 17.56
C LEU A 64 36.06 -6.15 17.91
N ARG A 65 35.60 -5.60 19.04
CA ARG A 65 36.06 -4.30 19.58
C ARG A 65 37.52 -4.29 19.99
N THR A 66 38.01 -5.32 20.67
CA THR A 66 39.41 -5.38 21.09
C THR A 66 40.35 -5.45 19.89
N GLU A 67 39.98 -6.21 18.87
CA GLU A 67 40.76 -6.31 17.64
C GLU A 67 40.75 -5.00 16.86
N PHE A 68 39.58 -4.36 16.75
CA PHE A 68 39.43 -3.02 16.20
C PHE A 68 40.31 -1.99 16.92
N ARG A 69 40.31 -1.97 18.27
CA ARG A 69 41.13 -1.05 19.07
C ARG A 69 42.62 -1.33 18.95
N ASN A 70 43.03 -2.60 19.05
CA ASN A 70 44.44 -2.98 18.98
C ASN A 70 45.07 -2.59 17.65
N LYS A 71 44.34 -2.72 16.53
CA LYS A 71 44.83 -2.27 15.21
C LYS A 71 44.87 -0.74 15.08
N ASN A 72 43.90 -0.03 15.67
CA ASN A 72 43.92 1.43 15.71
C ASN A 72 45.10 2.00 16.51
N CYS A 73 45.53 1.30 17.58
CA CYS A 73 46.60 1.77 18.45
C CYS A 73 48.01 1.55 17.89
N ASN A 74 48.22 0.54 17.03
CA ASN A 74 49.57 0.10 16.69
C ASN A 74 50.19 0.75 15.45
N ASN A 75 49.41 1.27 14.49
CA ASN A 75 49.99 1.70 13.20
C ASN A 75 49.77 3.16 12.77
N GLY A 76 48.98 3.98 13.48
CA GLY A 76 48.71 5.37 13.07
C GLY A 76 47.99 5.56 11.72
N ASN A 77 47.97 4.53 10.88
CA ASN A 77 47.17 4.41 9.67
C ASN A 77 45.75 3.99 10.05
N LEU A 78 44.90 5.00 10.19
CA LEU A 78 43.45 4.94 10.35
C LEU A 78 42.72 4.28 9.15
N ASN A 79 43.35 3.38 8.38
CA ASN A 79 42.76 2.82 7.15
C ASN A 79 42.36 1.35 7.24
N ILE A 80 42.77 0.59 8.25
CA ILE A 80 42.57 -0.87 8.24
C ILE A 80 41.09 -1.31 8.26
N CYS A 81 40.17 -0.44 8.68
CA CYS A 81 38.73 -0.74 8.64
C CYS A 81 38.03 -0.21 7.36
N ALA A 82 38.71 0.64 6.60
CA ALA A 82 38.35 1.01 5.23
C ALA A 82 39.05 0.12 4.19
N GLU A 83 40.14 -0.55 4.57
CA GLU A 83 40.80 -1.52 3.69
C GLU A 83 39.85 -2.69 3.46
N THR A 84 39.40 -2.77 2.22
CA THR A 84 38.61 -3.86 1.69
C THR A 84 39.49 -5.11 1.61
N GLU A 85 38.93 -6.27 1.95
CA GLU A 85 39.65 -7.54 1.78
C GLU A 85 40.09 -7.68 0.33
N GLU A 86 41.37 -7.96 0.05
CA GLU A 86 41.88 -8.02 -1.32
C GLU A 86 41.14 -9.08 -2.18
N ILE A 87 40.71 -10.22 -1.61
CA ILE A 87 39.92 -11.25 -2.33
C ILE A 87 38.53 -10.73 -2.68
N THR A 88 37.79 -10.26 -1.67
CA THR A 88 36.34 -10.10 -1.78
C THR A 88 35.91 -8.65 -1.97
N GLY A 89 36.81 -7.70 -1.73
CA GLY A 89 36.51 -6.28 -1.66
C GLY A 89 35.68 -5.91 -0.43
N ARG A 90 35.48 -6.81 0.54
CA ARG A 90 34.55 -6.58 1.65
C ARG A 90 35.22 -5.79 2.77
N SER A 91 34.57 -4.70 3.18
CA SER A 91 34.91 -3.98 4.41
C SER A 91 34.40 -4.72 5.65
N LEU A 92 34.89 -4.34 6.84
CA LEU A 92 34.42 -4.89 8.12
C LEU A 92 32.88 -4.80 8.28
N LEU A 93 32.28 -3.74 7.73
CA LEU A 93 30.83 -3.53 7.80
C LEU A 93 30.06 -4.58 6.99
N HIS A 94 30.61 -5.05 5.86
CA HIS A 94 30.06 -6.18 5.11
C HIS A 94 30.10 -7.47 5.95
N CYS A 95 31.24 -7.74 6.61
CA CYS A 95 31.39 -8.94 7.44
C CYS A 95 30.34 -8.97 8.56
N ILE A 96 30.13 -7.83 9.22
CA ILE A 96 29.15 -7.71 10.30
C ILE A 96 27.73 -7.95 9.76
N GLY A 97 27.40 -7.38 8.59
CA GLY A 97 26.10 -7.58 7.93
C GLY A 97 25.81 -9.03 7.53
N LEU A 98 26.84 -9.83 7.28
CA LEU A 98 26.74 -11.24 6.88
C LEU A 98 26.86 -12.23 8.05
N ASN A 99 27.18 -11.76 9.26
CA ASN A 99 27.40 -12.63 10.40
C ASN A 99 26.09 -12.90 11.16
N GLU A 100 25.36 -13.93 10.68
CA GLU A 100 24.12 -14.39 11.30
C GLU A 100 24.29 -14.75 12.78
N ARG A 101 25.47 -15.24 13.20
CA ARG A 101 25.69 -15.66 14.60
C ARG A 101 25.72 -14.47 15.54
N LEU A 102 26.34 -13.36 15.15
CA LEU A 102 26.33 -12.13 15.95
C LEU A 102 24.90 -11.63 16.19
N ILE A 103 24.02 -11.79 15.20
CA ILE A 103 22.63 -11.32 15.26
C ILE A 103 21.73 -12.35 15.97
N MET A 104 21.90 -13.64 15.70
CA MET A 104 21.06 -14.71 16.24
C MET A 104 21.38 -15.10 17.67
N VAL A 105 22.61 -14.97 18.16
CA VAL A 105 22.92 -15.25 19.58
C VAL A 105 22.10 -14.34 20.52
N SER A 106 21.57 -13.21 20.03
CA SER A 106 20.62 -12.35 20.74
C SER A 106 19.20 -12.95 20.93
N THR A 107 18.79 -13.95 20.15
CA THR A 107 17.42 -14.52 20.22
C THR A 107 17.16 -15.33 21.50
N GLY A 108 18.17 -15.55 22.33
CA GLY A 108 18.02 -16.10 23.70
C GLY A 108 17.39 -15.14 24.71
N GLY A 109 16.91 -13.96 24.29
CA GLY A 109 16.14 -13.04 25.13
C GLY A 109 16.87 -11.77 25.57
N SER A 110 17.88 -11.31 24.83
CA SER A 110 18.55 -10.05 25.16
C SER A 110 18.71 -9.19 23.91
N ASP A 111 17.73 -8.33 23.66
CA ASP A 111 17.83 -7.20 22.73
C ASP A 111 19.03 -6.29 23.03
N ALA A 112 19.65 -6.44 24.22
CA ALA A 112 20.88 -5.76 24.58
C ALA A 112 22.06 -6.14 23.68
N ALA A 113 22.15 -7.36 23.14
CA ALA A 113 23.24 -7.75 22.26
C ALA A 113 23.17 -7.02 20.91
N ILE A 114 21.99 -6.99 20.28
CA ILE A 114 21.76 -6.20 19.05
C ILE A 114 21.97 -4.73 19.33
N SER A 115 21.43 -4.21 20.44
CA SER A 115 21.66 -2.81 20.85
C SER A 115 23.15 -2.48 21.00
N GLN A 116 23.97 -3.39 21.52
CA GLN A 116 25.42 -3.20 21.60
C GLN A 116 26.10 -3.19 20.23
N ILE A 117 25.67 -4.05 19.29
CA ILE A 117 26.17 -4.08 17.92
C ILE A 117 25.79 -2.78 17.20
N ASN A 118 24.52 -2.37 17.26
CA ASN A 118 24.04 -1.11 16.69
C ASN A 118 24.83 0.06 17.27
N ARG A 119 25.03 0.08 18.59
CA ARG A 119 25.84 1.10 19.25
C ARG A 119 27.27 1.13 18.73
N PHE A 120 27.90 -0.03 18.54
CA PHE A 120 29.25 -0.12 17.99
C PHE A 120 29.29 0.41 16.55
N ILE A 121 28.35 0.00 15.70
CA ILE A 121 28.25 0.48 14.31
C ILE A 121 28.06 2.00 14.28
N MET A 122 27.05 2.51 15.00
CA MET A 122 26.61 3.89 14.91
C MET A 122 27.51 4.88 15.66
N GLN A 123 28.11 4.47 16.78
CA GLN A 123 28.93 5.38 17.62
C GLN A 123 30.43 5.23 17.40
N GLU A 124 30.91 4.08 16.91
CA GLU A 124 32.35 3.81 16.76
C GLU A 124 32.74 3.66 15.29
N LEU A 125 32.11 2.75 14.54
CA LEU A 125 32.51 2.47 13.16
C LEU A 125 32.18 3.60 12.19
N ILE A 126 30.92 3.99 12.07
CA ILE A 126 30.48 4.98 11.07
C ILE A 126 31.12 6.36 11.30
N PRO A 127 31.24 6.88 12.54
CA PRO A 127 31.95 8.13 12.76
C PRO A 127 33.44 8.06 12.42
N GLY A 128 34.07 6.89 12.58
CA GLY A 128 35.46 6.65 12.19
C GLY A 128 35.64 6.49 10.68
N TYR A 129 34.66 5.87 10.00
CA TYR A 129 34.76 5.38 8.63
C TYR A 129 33.44 5.60 7.86
N PRO A 130 33.05 6.85 7.59
CA PRO A 130 31.75 7.15 6.96
C PRO A 130 31.61 6.59 5.55
N SER A 131 32.73 6.45 4.80
CA SER A 131 32.73 5.89 3.45
C SER A 131 32.44 4.40 3.42
N ALA A 132 32.76 3.66 4.49
CA ALA A 132 32.62 2.20 4.54
C ALA A 132 31.17 1.73 4.36
N VAL A 133 30.19 2.60 4.61
CA VAL A 133 28.74 2.33 4.44
C VAL A 133 28.32 2.32 2.97
N THR A 134 29.09 2.96 2.08
CA THR A 134 28.79 3.03 0.65
C THR A 134 29.88 2.44 -0.22
N GLU A 135 30.96 1.99 0.40
CA GLU A 135 32.02 1.28 -0.28
C GLU A 135 31.44 -0.03 -0.80
N GLU A 136 31.64 -0.25 -2.09
CA GLU A 136 31.14 -1.43 -2.77
C GLU A 136 32.19 -2.54 -2.69
N ASP A 137 31.75 -3.78 -2.45
CA ASP A 137 32.60 -4.96 -2.56
C ASP A 137 32.90 -5.31 -4.02
N ASN A 138 33.66 -6.40 -4.25
CA ASN A 138 34.00 -6.84 -5.61
C ASN A 138 32.75 -7.29 -6.43
N ASN A 139 31.60 -7.46 -5.77
CA ASN A 139 30.32 -7.78 -6.41
C ASN A 139 29.42 -6.54 -6.61
N ASN A 140 29.92 -5.34 -6.32
CA ASN A 140 29.20 -4.06 -6.37
C ASN A 140 28.08 -3.92 -5.31
N PHE A 141 28.18 -4.69 -4.22
CA PHE A 141 27.27 -4.59 -3.08
C PHE A 141 27.84 -3.64 -2.03
N ILE A 142 26.97 -2.82 -1.45
CA ILE A 142 27.29 -2.06 -0.24
C ILE A 142 26.96 -2.92 0.99
N PRO A 143 27.45 -2.58 2.20
CA PRO A 143 27.13 -3.33 3.41
C PRO A 143 25.62 -3.50 3.61
N PHE A 144 25.23 -4.65 4.16
CA PHE A 144 23.83 -5.03 4.44
C PHE A 144 22.93 -5.28 3.21
N THR A 145 23.37 -4.98 1.99
CA THR A 145 22.54 -5.25 0.78
C THR A 145 22.57 -6.70 0.34
N GLU A 146 23.70 -7.39 0.48
CA GLU A 146 23.86 -8.77 0.03
C GLU A 146 22.84 -9.72 0.68
N ILE A 147 22.63 -9.61 2.00
CA ILE A 147 21.67 -10.46 2.70
C ILE A 147 20.21 -10.19 2.31
N ILE A 148 19.89 -8.94 1.96
CA ILE A 148 18.57 -8.56 1.45
C ILE A 148 18.36 -9.18 0.06
N ILE A 149 19.37 -9.08 -0.82
CA ILE A 149 19.35 -9.64 -2.17
C ILE A 149 19.22 -11.17 -2.12
N GLU A 150 20.02 -11.82 -1.27
CA GLU A 150 19.98 -13.27 -1.07
C GLU A 150 18.59 -13.71 -0.59
N TRP A 151 18.00 -13.00 0.37
CA TRP A 151 16.65 -13.28 0.85
C TRP A 151 15.59 -13.15 -0.25
N VAL A 152 15.62 -12.06 -1.02
CA VAL A 152 14.69 -11.84 -2.14
C VAL A 152 14.80 -12.98 -3.17
N ASN A 153 16.02 -13.33 -3.57
CA ASN A 153 16.27 -14.38 -4.55
C ASN A 153 15.79 -15.75 -4.03
N ASN A 154 16.13 -16.10 -2.78
CA ASN A 154 15.70 -17.34 -2.15
C ASN A 154 14.18 -17.45 -2.07
N ARG A 155 13.47 -16.35 -1.73
CA ARG A 155 12.00 -16.35 -1.71
C ARG A 155 11.42 -16.56 -3.11
N ARG A 156 11.94 -15.88 -4.13
CA ARG A 156 11.47 -16.03 -5.51
C ARG A 156 11.68 -17.44 -6.04
N ASP A 157 12.83 -18.04 -5.80
CA ASP A 157 13.14 -19.38 -6.25
C ASP A 157 12.29 -20.43 -5.52
N THR A 158 12.03 -20.21 -4.23
CA THR A 158 11.06 -21.02 -3.46
C THR A 158 9.65 -20.90 -4.04
N ARG A 159 9.19 -19.70 -4.41
CA ARG A 159 7.88 -19.52 -5.07
C ARG A 159 7.81 -20.21 -6.43
N LYS A 160 8.82 -20.02 -7.29
CA LYS A 160 8.89 -20.65 -8.62
C LYS A 160 8.88 -22.17 -8.54
N SER A 161 9.69 -22.75 -7.65
CA SER A 161 9.76 -24.20 -7.44
C SER A 161 8.44 -24.78 -6.92
N LYS A 162 7.75 -24.07 -6.02
CA LYS A 162 6.42 -24.47 -5.55
C LYS A 162 5.35 -24.42 -6.63
N ILE A 163 5.34 -23.36 -7.44
CA ILE A 163 4.43 -23.26 -8.60
C ILE A 163 4.68 -24.42 -9.58
N ALA A 164 5.94 -24.84 -9.77
CA ALA A 164 6.28 -25.96 -10.63
C ALA A 164 5.91 -27.34 -10.04
N ALA A 165 5.86 -27.46 -8.72
CA ALA A 165 5.58 -28.72 -8.03
C ALA A 165 4.08 -29.02 -7.89
N ASP A 166 3.19 -28.06 -8.25
CA ASP A 166 1.73 -28.10 -7.99
C ASP A 166 1.37 -28.41 -6.52
N ASP A 167 2.35 -28.23 -5.63
CA ASP A 167 2.25 -28.61 -4.23
C ASP A 167 1.78 -27.37 -3.46
N LEU A 168 0.47 -27.19 -3.41
CA LEU A 168 -0.22 -26.11 -2.69
C LEU A 168 -0.03 -26.18 -1.16
N GLN A 169 0.80 -27.10 -0.64
CA GLN A 169 1.06 -27.17 0.79
C GLN A 169 1.85 -25.95 1.29
N THR A 170 1.17 -25.25 2.21
CA THR A 170 1.62 -24.25 3.18
C THR A 170 3.00 -23.65 2.91
N ILE A 171 3.01 -22.41 2.45
CA ILE A 171 4.18 -21.52 2.56
C ILE A 171 4.33 -21.13 4.04
N SER A 172 4.73 -22.10 4.87
CA SER A 172 4.70 -22.02 6.33
C SER A 172 5.69 -21.03 6.95
N THR A 173 6.41 -20.22 6.17
CA THR A 173 7.31 -19.19 6.71
C THR A 173 7.41 -18.00 5.76
N ARG A 174 6.33 -17.21 5.64
CA ARG A 174 6.39 -15.90 4.97
C ARG A 174 6.97 -14.80 5.86
N ALA A 175 7.39 -15.11 7.09
CA ALA A 175 8.09 -14.18 7.96
C ALA A 175 9.42 -13.72 7.35
N MET A 176 9.77 -12.46 7.58
CA MET A 176 11.07 -11.95 7.17
C MET A 176 12.14 -12.41 8.17
N PRO A 177 13.30 -12.92 7.71
CA PRO A 177 14.40 -13.28 8.61
C PRO A 177 14.85 -12.06 9.42
N ARG A 178 15.10 -12.26 10.72
CA ARG A 178 15.53 -11.20 11.64
C ARG A 178 16.76 -10.43 11.16
N MET A 179 17.66 -11.09 10.45
CA MET A 179 18.87 -10.45 9.90
C MET A 179 18.56 -9.49 8.74
N VAL A 180 17.56 -9.79 7.92
CA VAL A 180 17.08 -8.88 6.86
C VAL A 180 16.39 -7.68 7.49
N GLU A 181 15.59 -7.91 8.54
CA GLU A 181 14.93 -6.86 9.32
C GLU A 181 15.95 -5.90 9.93
N TRP A 182 16.89 -6.46 10.68
CA TRP A 182 17.97 -5.72 11.31
C TRP A 182 18.83 -4.96 10.29
N SER A 183 19.07 -5.54 9.11
CA SER A 183 19.78 -4.86 8.02
C SER A 183 19.04 -3.62 7.53
N LEU A 184 17.71 -3.70 7.33
CA LEU A 184 16.89 -2.55 6.96
C LEU A 184 16.78 -1.51 8.09
N GLU A 185 16.75 -1.95 9.35
CA GLU A 185 16.75 -1.08 10.52
C GLU A 185 18.05 -0.29 10.64
N ILE A 186 19.21 -0.95 10.54
CA ILE A 186 20.53 -0.30 10.56
C ILE A 186 20.64 0.69 9.40
N LEU A 187 20.27 0.31 8.19
CA LEU A 187 20.30 1.22 7.04
C LEU A 187 19.39 2.45 7.26
N SER A 188 18.25 2.27 7.93
CA SER A 188 17.38 3.38 8.32
C SER A 188 18.01 4.26 9.39
N GLU A 189 18.60 3.67 10.42
CA GLU A 189 19.27 4.40 11.50
C GLU A 189 20.45 5.21 10.95
N ILE A 190 21.21 4.66 10.01
CA ILE A 190 22.27 5.35 9.28
C ILE A 190 21.70 6.58 8.55
N LEU A 191 20.59 6.41 7.84
CA LEU A 191 19.92 7.51 7.13
C LEU A 191 19.36 8.58 8.08
N ASP A 192 18.98 8.22 9.30
CA ASP A 192 18.32 9.11 10.26
C ASP A 192 19.30 9.75 11.27
N SER A 193 20.45 9.14 11.53
CA SER A 193 21.40 9.55 12.58
C SER A 193 22.02 10.94 12.43
N ASP A 194 22.12 11.53 11.23
CA ASP A 194 22.60 12.92 11.08
C ASP A 194 21.54 13.99 11.39
N LEU A 195 20.35 13.61 11.85
CA LEU A 195 19.31 14.56 12.23
C LEU A 195 19.67 15.37 13.49
N SER A 196 20.59 14.88 14.33
CA SER A 196 20.90 15.44 15.65
C SER A 196 22.12 16.39 15.71
N GLY A 197 22.67 16.80 14.57
CA GLY A 197 23.90 17.61 14.49
C GLY A 197 23.90 18.98 15.18
N ASP A 198 22.79 19.40 15.80
CA ASP A 198 22.70 20.61 16.64
C ASP A 198 22.76 20.31 18.16
N ALA A 199 22.96 19.05 18.57
CA ALA A 199 23.15 18.73 19.97
C ALA A 199 24.61 18.99 20.38
N SER A 200 24.78 20.00 21.23
CA SER A 200 25.82 19.97 22.26
C SER A 200 25.82 18.59 22.95
N PRO A 201 26.97 18.11 23.47
CA PRO A 201 27.01 16.86 24.21
C PRO A 201 26.26 17.03 25.54
N GLN A 202 24.95 16.89 25.52
CA GLN A 202 24.12 16.73 26.71
C GLN A 202 23.27 15.47 26.57
N SER A 203 23.71 14.49 27.35
CA SER A 203 22.96 13.37 27.89
C SER A 203 21.45 13.59 27.96
N SER A 204 20.71 12.98 27.04
CA SER A 204 19.31 12.60 27.27
C SER A 204 18.94 11.47 26.31
N PHE A 205 19.38 10.26 26.67
CA PHE A 205 18.63 9.05 26.31
C PHE A 205 18.20 8.41 27.62
N THR A 206 16.95 7.95 27.63
CA THR A 206 16.12 7.62 28.78
C THR A 206 16.78 6.65 29.77
N SER A 207 16.65 6.97 31.05
CA SER A 207 16.94 6.10 32.19
C SER A 207 16.05 4.86 32.11
N ILE A 208 16.61 3.76 31.63
CA ILE A 208 16.13 2.43 31.97
C ILE A 208 16.58 2.21 33.42
N ASP A 209 15.62 2.06 34.34
CA ASP A 209 15.85 1.68 35.73
C ASP A 209 16.56 0.32 35.78
N THR A 210 17.89 0.35 35.83
CA THR A 210 18.73 -0.80 36.17
C THR A 210 19.01 -0.79 37.68
N SER A 211 17.98 -0.89 38.50
CA SER A 211 18.12 -1.24 39.92
C SER A 211 17.78 -2.72 40.09
N ASN A 212 18.74 -3.59 39.77
CA ASN A 212 18.93 -4.96 40.32
C ASN A 212 19.92 -5.79 39.49
N ILE A 213 21.11 -5.27 39.24
CA ILE A 213 22.25 -6.11 38.84
C ILE A 213 23.34 -5.93 39.90
N SER A 214 23.47 -6.99 40.70
CA SER A 214 24.47 -7.16 41.75
C SER A 214 25.88 -7.14 41.16
N TYR A 215 26.62 -6.06 41.40
CA TYR A 215 28.05 -5.98 41.20
C TYR A 215 28.78 -6.52 42.45
N GLN A 216 29.10 -7.81 42.42
CA GLN A 216 30.21 -8.36 43.19
C GLN A 216 31.10 -9.08 42.18
N ASP A 217 32.15 -8.36 41.77
CA ASP A 217 33.44 -8.85 41.29
C ASP A 217 33.98 -7.87 40.28
N LEU A 218 34.84 -6.96 40.76
CA LEU A 218 36.00 -6.38 40.08
C LEU A 218 36.64 -5.31 40.99
N ASN A 219 37.12 -5.77 42.15
CA ASN A 219 38.14 -5.06 42.93
C ASN A 219 39.49 -5.73 42.66
N LEU A 220 40.16 -5.35 41.57
CA LEU A 220 41.60 -5.55 41.45
C LEU A 220 42.13 -4.66 40.31
N PHE A 221 42.59 -3.46 40.63
CA PHE A 221 43.90 -2.93 40.22
C PHE A 221 44.07 -1.52 40.78
N GLY A 222 45.11 -1.38 41.59
CA GLY A 222 45.39 -0.20 42.39
C GLY A 222 46.03 0.96 41.62
N SER A 223 45.66 2.16 42.07
CA SER A 223 46.55 3.23 42.54
C SER A 223 47.94 3.35 41.90
N LEU A 224 48.15 4.46 41.18
CA LEU A 224 49.35 5.28 41.36
C LEU A 224 49.06 6.76 41.06
N HIS A 225 49.66 7.59 41.91
CA HIS A 225 49.40 8.99 42.16
C HIS A 225 49.70 9.98 41.02
N SER A 226 48.86 11.02 40.97
CA SER A 226 49.21 12.46 41.03
C SER A 226 50.56 12.91 40.45
N ALA A 227 50.50 13.61 39.32
CA ALA A 227 51.42 14.72 39.03
C ALA A 227 50.72 15.78 38.15
N ARG A 228 50.28 16.82 38.85
CA ARG A 228 49.83 18.11 38.31
C ARG A 228 51.02 18.81 37.65
N MET A 229 51.09 18.83 36.32
CA MET A 229 51.91 19.78 35.57
C MET A 229 51.14 20.31 34.36
N SER A 230 50.92 21.62 34.41
CA SER A 230 50.48 22.45 33.29
C SER A 230 51.61 22.60 32.28
N PRO A 231 51.32 22.49 30.98
CA PRO A 231 52.04 23.29 30.00
C PRO A 231 51.06 24.14 29.20
N LYS A 232 51.27 25.46 29.29
CA LYS A 232 50.86 26.42 28.27
C LYS A 232 51.53 26.03 26.95
N HIS A 233 50.78 25.45 26.01
CA HIS A 233 51.22 25.30 24.63
C HIS A 233 50.27 26.02 23.68
N THR A 234 50.82 27.07 23.08
CA THR A 234 50.41 27.66 21.81
C THR A 234 50.29 26.56 20.74
N GLY A 235 49.06 26.15 20.44
CA GLY A 235 48.77 25.13 19.44
C GLY A 235 47.57 25.55 18.60
N ARG A 236 47.82 26.38 17.58
CA ARG A 236 46.90 26.66 16.47
C ARG A 236 46.76 25.37 15.64
N LYS A 237 46.08 24.35 16.17
CA LYS A 237 45.83 23.07 15.52
C LYS A 237 44.39 23.02 14.98
N ASN A 238 44.30 22.90 13.66
CA ASN A 238 43.30 22.14 12.92
C ASN A 238 41.82 22.51 13.07
N ILE A 239 41.45 23.77 12.85
CA ILE A 239 40.04 24.14 12.56
C ILE A 239 39.62 23.71 11.13
N MET A 240 40.60 23.45 10.24
CA MET A 240 40.35 23.13 8.83
C MET A 240 39.83 21.69 8.60
N GLY A 241 40.13 20.73 9.49
CA GLY A 241 39.69 19.34 9.36
C GLY A 241 38.20 19.11 9.66
N LYS A 242 37.56 20.00 10.42
CA LYS A 242 36.13 19.86 10.80
C LYS A 242 35.16 20.29 9.70
N GLN A 243 35.62 21.06 8.71
CA GLN A 243 34.77 21.51 7.60
C GLN A 243 34.62 20.45 6.50
N ILE A 244 35.66 19.67 6.22
CA ILE A 244 35.67 18.69 5.12
C ILE A 244 34.72 17.51 5.41
N SER A 245 34.63 17.05 6.66
CA SER A 245 33.77 15.92 7.05
C SER A 245 32.26 16.19 6.95
N SER A 246 31.85 17.46 6.81
CA SER A 246 30.45 17.84 6.64
C SER A 246 29.95 17.73 5.19
N MET A 247 30.86 17.70 4.21
CA MET A 247 30.50 17.82 2.79
C MET A 247 30.23 16.47 2.11
N HIS A 248 30.73 15.35 2.64
CA HIS A 248 30.59 14.02 2.01
C HIS A 248 29.32 13.24 2.43
N ARG A 249 28.68 13.59 3.54
CA ARG A 249 27.51 12.84 4.09
C ARG A 249 26.26 12.76 3.20
N PRO A 250 25.80 13.82 2.51
CA PRO A 250 24.58 13.74 1.71
C PRO A 250 24.72 12.77 0.53
N PHE A 251 25.92 12.65 -0.03
CA PHE A 251 26.21 11.75 -1.14
C PHE A 251 26.03 10.27 -0.75
N HIS A 252 26.47 9.88 0.45
CA HIS A 252 26.34 8.50 0.90
C HIS A 252 24.88 8.03 1.00
N ARG A 253 23.98 8.92 1.44
CA ARG A 253 22.55 8.60 1.60
C ARG A 253 21.88 8.28 0.28
N GLU A 254 22.15 9.09 -0.74
CA GLU A 254 21.60 8.89 -2.09
C GLU A 254 22.09 7.57 -2.68
N ILE A 255 23.36 7.21 -2.47
CA ILE A 255 23.90 5.92 -2.90
C ILE A 255 23.19 4.77 -2.20
N ILE A 256 23.04 4.81 -0.87
CA ILE A 256 22.37 3.74 -0.12
C ILE A 256 20.93 3.55 -0.62
N VAL A 257 20.17 4.65 -0.71
CA VAL A 257 18.78 4.62 -1.18
C VAL A 257 18.69 4.08 -2.60
N ARG A 258 19.57 4.53 -3.51
CA ARG A 258 19.63 4.05 -4.90
C ARG A 258 19.97 2.56 -4.96
N LYS A 259 20.98 2.10 -4.23
CA LYS A 259 21.40 0.70 -4.21
C LYS A 259 20.31 -0.22 -3.67
N ILE A 260 19.61 0.19 -2.62
CA ILE A 260 18.46 -0.56 -2.08
C ILE A 260 17.28 -0.55 -3.07
N ALA A 261 16.97 0.60 -3.67
CA ALA A 261 15.91 0.71 -4.67
C ALA A 261 16.18 -0.13 -5.93
N ALA A 262 17.46 -0.29 -6.29
CA ALA A 262 17.90 -1.11 -7.41
C ALA A 262 17.80 -2.62 -7.15
N ILE A 263 17.51 -3.07 -5.92
CA ILE A 263 17.30 -4.50 -5.62
C ILE A 263 16.02 -4.97 -6.33
N PRO A 264 16.12 -5.87 -7.32
CA PRO A 264 14.97 -6.29 -8.12
C PRO A 264 13.93 -6.97 -7.24
N HIS A 265 12.66 -6.61 -7.40
CA HIS A 265 11.54 -7.25 -6.70
C HIS A 265 11.55 -7.15 -5.16
N LEU A 266 12.42 -6.32 -4.57
CA LEU A 266 12.45 -6.12 -3.12
C LEU A 266 11.08 -5.69 -2.60
N LEU A 267 10.48 -4.68 -3.24
CA LEU A 267 9.15 -4.18 -2.88
C LEU A 267 8.06 -5.27 -3.00
N GLU A 268 8.11 -6.08 -4.05
CA GLU A 268 7.19 -7.20 -4.24
C GLU A 268 7.30 -8.20 -3.08
N GLU A 269 8.51 -8.61 -2.69
CA GLU A 269 8.71 -9.58 -1.61
C GLU A 269 8.37 -9.01 -0.22
N LEU A 270 8.65 -7.73 0.02
CA LEU A 270 8.29 -7.07 1.27
C LEU A 270 6.77 -7.03 1.46
N LEU A 271 6.00 -6.78 0.40
CA LEU A 271 4.53 -6.81 0.47
C LEU A 271 3.96 -8.21 0.71
N LEU A 272 4.76 -9.26 0.51
CA LEU A 272 4.38 -10.66 0.72
C LEU A 272 4.77 -11.19 2.11
N ILE A 273 5.09 -10.29 3.04
CA ILE A 273 5.24 -10.60 4.46
C ILE A 273 3.85 -10.80 5.07
N GLU A 274 3.63 -11.95 5.69
CA GLU A 274 2.33 -12.36 6.22
C GLU A 274 1.97 -11.68 7.54
N ASP A 275 2.98 -11.44 8.38
CA ASP A 275 2.80 -10.70 9.61
C ASP A 275 2.56 -9.22 9.29
N LYS A 276 1.33 -8.76 9.55
CA LYS A 276 0.91 -7.38 9.29
C LYS A 276 1.69 -6.40 10.16
N GLU A 277 2.01 -6.74 11.40
CA GLU A 277 2.75 -5.84 12.30
C GLU A 277 4.19 -5.68 11.79
N GLN A 278 4.84 -6.78 11.42
CA GLN A 278 6.17 -6.75 10.80
C GLN A 278 6.15 -5.97 9.48
N LEU A 279 5.16 -6.20 8.61
CA LEU A 279 4.98 -5.47 7.36
C LEU A 279 4.83 -3.96 7.60
N HIS A 280 3.98 -3.55 8.55
CA HIS A 280 3.78 -2.15 8.90
C HIS A 280 5.07 -1.51 9.41
N HIS A 281 5.77 -2.16 10.35
CA HIS A 281 7.05 -1.71 10.89
C HIS A 281 8.09 -1.49 9.78
N ILE A 282 8.24 -2.46 8.87
CA ILE A 282 9.20 -2.35 7.76
C ILE A 282 8.86 -1.18 6.83
N PHE A 283 7.58 -0.96 6.51
CA PHE A 283 7.16 0.17 5.68
C PHE A 283 7.24 1.54 6.40
N GLU A 284 7.40 1.54 7.72
CA GLU A 284 7.74 2.73 8.50
C GLU A 284 9.24 3.02 8.52
N LEU A 285 10.10 2.07 8.15
CA LEU A 285 11.54 2.30 8.08
C LEU A 285 11.89 3.37 7.03
N SER A 286 12.81 4.28 7.39
CA SER A 286 13.16 5.42 6.54
C SER A 286 13.84 4.97 5.25
N ILE A 287 14.63 3.89 5.28
CA ILE A 287 15.22 3.32 4.06
C ILE A 287 14.14 2.82 3.10
N VAL A 288 13.11 2.14 3.61
CA VAL A 288 12.03 1.53 2.82
C VAL A 288 11.16 2.62 2.22
N ARG A 289 10.77 3.62 3.03
CA ARG A 289 10.06 4.80 2.54
C ARG A 289 10.83 5.53 1.45
N LYS A 290 12.15 5.77 1.64
CA LYS A 290 12.99 6.46 0.65
C LYS A 290 13.22 5.63 -0.61
N ALA A 291 13.64 4.39 -0.46
CA ALA A 291 14.02 3.54 -1.58
C ALA A 291 12.81 3.07 -2.39
N LEU A 292 11.73 2.68 -1.73
CA LEU A 292 10.61 2.03 -2.41
C LEU A 292 9.49 3.00 -2.83
N LEU A 293 9.36 4.15 -2.17
CA LEU A 293 8.37 5.17 -2.56
C LEU A 293 8.98 6.21 -3.50
N PHE A 294 10.30 6.43 -3.52
CA PHE A 294 10.90 7.44 -4.41
C PHE A 294 11.84 6.87 -5.46
N GLY A 295 12.29 5.62 -5.32
CA GLY A 295 13.00 4.93 -6.37
C GLY A 295 12.05 4.49 -7.47
N THR A 296 12.03 5.22 -8.60
CA THR A 296 11.38 4.75 -9.83
C THR A 296 11.91 3.37 -10.24
N GLU A 297 13.18 3.11 -9.96
CA GLU A 297 13.85 1.81 -10.14
C GLU A 297 13.21 0.68 -9.31
N SER A 298 12.78 0.97 -8.08
CA SER A 298 12.18 -0.03 -7.20
C SER A 298 10.77 -0.41 -7.61
N PHE A 299 9.97 0.58 -8.02
CA PHE A 299 8.64 0.31 -8.56
C PHE A 299 8.71 -0.39 -9.92
N GLY A 300 9.75 -0.07 -10.71
CA GLY A 300 9.94 -0.59 -12.06
C GLY A 300 8.77 -0.21 -12.97
N ASP A 301 8.24 -1.19 -13.70
CA ASP A 301 7.06 -1.03 -14.56
C ASP A 301 5.73 -1.23 -13.81
N GLY A 302 5.77 -1.51 -12.50
CA GLY A 302 4.60 -1.79 -11.68
C GLY A 302 3.77 -3.02 -12.13
N LYS A 303 4.24 -3.83 -13.10
CA LYS A 303 3.48 -5.00 -13.57
C LYS A 303 3.32 -6.06 -12.51
N TRP A 304 4.23 -6.13 -11.54
CA TRP A 304 4.11 -7.04 -10.39
C TRP A 304 2.84 -6.75 -9.57
N LEU A 305 2.46 -5.48 -9.40
CA LEU A 305 1.24 -5.09 -8.69
C LEU A 305 0.00 -5.56 -9.44
N ILE A 306 0.00 -5.41 -10.77
CA ILE A 306 -1.07 -5.92 -11.62
C ILE A 306 -1.14 -7.45 -11.57
N LYS A 307 0.01 -8.15 -11.60
CA LYS A 307 0.06 -9.61 -11.46
C LYS A 307 -0.47 -10.09 -10.10
N MET A 308 -0.20 -9.37 -9.00
CA MET A 308 -0.76 -9.69 -7.69
C MET A 308 -2.28 -9.55 -7.68
N LEU A 309 -2.82 -8.48 -8.28
CA LEU A 309 -4.26 -8.29 -8.41
C LEU A 309 -4.91 -9.33 -9.33
N ASP A 310 -4.28 -9.67 -10.45
CA ASP A 310 -4.75 -10.71 -11.38
C ASP A 310 -4.76 -12.09 -10.72
N ALA A 311 -3.74 -12.41 -9.93
CA ALA A 311 -3.68 -13.65 -9.16
C ALA A 311 -4.81 -13.72 -8.12
N ALA A 312 -5.06 -12.62 -7.40
CA ALA A 312 -6.16 -12.53 -6.45
C ALA A 312 -7.54 -12.72 -7.11
N ILE A 313 -7.75 -12.15 -8.31
CA ILE A 313 -9.02 -12.27 -9.05
C ILE A 313 -9.23 -13.68 -9.60
N LYS A 314 -8.20 -14.29 -10.21
CA LYS A 314 -8.31 -15.59 -10.87
C LYS A 314 -8.79 -16.69 -9.92
N VAL A 315 -8.33 -16.64 -8.67
CA VAL A 315 -8.74 -17.62 -7.66
C VAL A 315 -10.14 -17.32 -7.14
N ASN A 316 -10.55 -16.05 -7.04
CA ASN A 316 -11.93 -15.68 -6.70
C ASN A 316 -12.95 -16.17 -7.76
N ASP A 317 -12.57 -16.13 -9.05
CA ASP A 317 -13.42 -16.69 -10.11
C ASP A 317 -13.54 -18.22 -9.99
N SER A 318 -12.43 -18.88 -9.66
CA SER A 318 -12.39 -20.33 -9.45
C SER A 318 -13.22 -20.75 -8.23
N SER A 319 -13.22 -19.91 -7.19
CA SER A 319 -13.96 -20.14 -5.96
C SER A 319 -15.48 -20.08 -6.19
N MET A 320 -15.94 -19.10 -6.98
CA MET A 320 -17.34 -18.97 -7.36
C MET A 320 -17.85 -20.16 -8.20
N ILE A 321 -17.04 -20.68 -9.13
CA ILE A 321 -17.45 -21.82 -9.96
C ILE A 321 -17.64 -23.07 -9.09
N ALA A 322 -16.72 -23.34 -8.16
CA ALA A 322 -16.85 -24.49 -7.26
C ALA A 322 -18.08 -24.38 -6.35
N PHE A 323 -18.39 -23.18 -5.85
CA PHE A 323 -19.56 -22.95 -4.98
C PHE A 323 -20.91 -23.24 -5.70
N SER A 324 -20.97 -23.02 -7.02
CA SER A 324 -22.17 -23.34 -7.80
C SER A 324 -22.41 -24.85 -7.95
N SER A 325 -21.38 -25.67 -7.75
CA SER A 325 -21.52 -27.12 -7.64
C SER A 325 -21.81 -27.46 -6.18
N HIS A 326 -23.07 -27.76 -5.87
CA HIS A 326 -23.67 -27.97 -4.54
C HIS A 326 -23.05 -29.08 -3.63
N ARG A 327 -21.77 -29.43 -3.77
CA ARG A 327 -21.07 -30.30 -2.82
C ARG A 327 -20.57 -29.46 -1.64
N GLU A 328 -21.32 -29.49 -0.54
CA GLU A 328 -20.93 -29.00 0.79
C GLU A 328 -19.80 -29.83 1.41
N VAL A 329 -18.72 -30.06 0.67
CA VAL A 329 -17.51 -30.65 1.24
C VAL A 329 -16.60 -29.49 1.59
N SER A 330 -16.41 -29.24 2.88
CA SER A 330 -15.41 -28.33 3.43
C SER A 330 -14.01 -28.82 3.06
N ASP A 331 -13.62 -28.64 1.81
CA ASP A 331 -12.27 -28.98 1.35
C ASP A 331 -11.30 -27.92 1.89
N PRO A 332 -10.37 -28.28 2.80
CA PRO A 332 -9.41 -27.34 3.36
C PRO A 332 -8.52 -26.67 2.30
N GLY A 333 -8.37 -27.29 1.11
CA GLY A 333 -7.63 -26.67 0.00
C GLY A 333 -8.32 -25.41 -0.56
N PHE A 334 -9.65 -25.35 -0.48
CA PHE A 334 -10.43 -24.22 -0.99
C PHE A 334 -10.26 -22.97 -0.12
N GLN A 335 -10.37 -23.14 1.21
CA GLN A 335 -10.23 -22.05 2.17
C GLN A 335 -8.82 -21.42 2.10
N PHE A 336 -7.80 -22.25 1.87
CA PHE A 336 -6.43 -21.78 1.72
C PHE A 336 -6.24 -20.88 0.47
N ALA A 337 -6.83 -21.27 -0.66
CA ALA A 337 -6.76 -20.48 -1.88
C ALA A 337 -7.45 -19.11 -1.73
N GLU A 338 -8.59 -19.08 -1.03
CA GLU A 338 -9.30 -17.84 -0.70
C GLU A 338 -8.47 -16.92 0.20
N ASP A 339 -7.88 -17.46 1.28
CA ASP A 339 -7.02 -16.70 2.19
C ASP A 339 -5.78 -16.13 1.49
N GLU A 340 -5.15 -16.91 0.61
CA GLU A 340 -4.00 -16.44 -0.17
C GLU A 340 -4.37 -15.28 -1.10
N CYS A 341 -5.56 -15.31 -1.68
CA CYS A 341 -5.99 -14.29 -2.64
C CYS A 341 -6.42 -13.00 -1.97
N ARG A 342 -7.10 -13.14 -0.83
CA ARG A 342 -7.35 -12.02 0.06
C ARG A 342 -6.03 -11.40 0.53
N PHE A 343 -5.02 -12.21 0.86
CA PHE A 343 -3.70 -11.72 1.25
C PHE A 343 -3.01 -10.93 0.12
N LEU A 344 -2.98 -11.43 -1.11
CA LEU A 344 -2.42 -10.71 -2.26
C LEU A 344 -3.14 -9.39 -2.54
N ALA A 345 -4.47 -9.39 -2.39
CA ALA A 345 -5.29 -8.22 -2.54
C ALA A 345 -5.02 -7.17 -1.45
N GLU A 346 -4.95 -7.60 -0.20
CA GLU A 346 -4.63 -6.77 0.95
C GLU A 346 -3.24 -6.15 0.83
N ALA A 347 -2.25 -6.91 0.36
CA ALA A 347 -0.90 -6.43 0.12
C ALA A 347 -0.86 -5.35 -0.99
N ALA A 348 -1.56 -5.57 -2.10
CA ALA A 348 -1.66 -4.57 -3.17
C ALA A 348 -2.34 -3.28 -2.70
N ILE A 349 -3.41 -3.38 -1.90
CA ILE A 349 -4.12 -2.22 -1.35
C ILE A 349 -3.28 -1.50 -0.30
N PHE A 350 -2.60 -2.25 0.57
CA PHE A 350 -1.66 -1.71 1.55
C PHE A 350 -0.56 -0.87 0.86
N TYR A 351 -0.02 -1.35 -0.26
CA TYR A 351 0.92 -0.56 -1.05
C TYR A 351 0.31 0.77 -1.53
N LEU A 352 -0.91 0.75 -2.09
CA LEU A 352 -1.61 1.98 -2.53
C LEU A 352 -1.89 2.94 -1.38
N GLU A 353 -2.18 2.41 -0.18
CA GLU A 353 -2.33 3.18 1.05
C GLU A 353 -1.00 3.84 1.45
N CYS A 354 0.11 3.09 1.46
CA CYS A 354 1.44 3.63 1.76
C CYS A 354 1.84 4.72 0.76
N VAL A 355 1.68 4.49 -0.54
CA VAL A 355 1.94 5.50 -1.58
C VAL A 355 1.06 6.74 -1.36
N SER A 356 -0.18 6.58 -0.93
CA SER A 356 -1.09 7.71 -0.67
C SER A 356 -0.78 8.48 0.60
N LYS A 357 -0.14 7.84 1.58
CA LYS A 357 0.31 8.46 2.84
C LYS A 357 1.58 9.29 2.67
N VAL A 358 2.31 9.13 1.57
CA VAL A 358 3.47 9.98 1.21
C VAL A 358 3.03 11.44 1.20
N ASN A 359 3.34 12.14 2.30
CA ASN A 359 2.92 13.51 2.54
C ASN A 359 4.12 14.42 2.36
N ILE A 360 3.93 15.48 1.56
CA ILE A 360 4.99 16.46 1.28
C ILE A 360 5.61 16.96 2.57
N PHE A 361 4.83 17.27 3.61
CA PHE A 361 5.39 17.89 4.82
C PHE A 361 6.15 16.92 5.74
N ASP A 362 5.65 15.70 5.89
CA ASP A 362 6.29 14.68 6.74
C ASP A 362 7.57 14.17 6.10
N ASP A 363 7.55 14.01 4.77
CA ASP A 363 8.68 13.51 4.00
C ASP A 363 9.65 14.61 3.55
N LEU A 364 9.25 15.89 3.49
CA LEU A 364 10.19 17.00 3.23
C LEU A 364 11.24 17.14 4.32
N ARG A 365 10.88 16.87 5.59
CA ARG A 365 11.88 16.83 6.68
C ARG A 365 12.95 15.76 6.41
N VAL A 366 12.54 14.70 5.73
CA VAL A 366 13.35 13.55 5.38
C VAL A 366 14.15 13.78 4.07
N PHE A 367 13.57 14.49 3.10
CA PHE A 367 14.15 14.78 1.78
C PHE A 367 15.11 15.98 1.74
N HIS A 368 14.81 17.05 2.48
CA HIS A 368 15.54 18.33 2.44
C HIS A 368 17.03 18.23 2.79
N LYS A 369 17.50 17.11 3.34
CA LYS A 369 18.92 16.90 3.67
C LYS A 369 19.65 15.92 2.74
N ILE A 370 18.97 15.26 1.80
CA ILE A 370 19.60 14.33 0.84
C ILE A 370 20.12 15.08 -0.40
N GLN A 371 19.44 16.14 -0.86
CA GLN A 371 19.76 16.78 -2.15
C GLN A 371 20.72 17.98 -2.13
N PHE A 372 21.30 18.33 -0.98
CA PHE A 372 22.35 19.37 -0.95
C PHE A 372 23.70 18.83 -1.46
N SER A 373 23.80 18.61 -2.77
CA SER A 373 25.09 18.48 -3.47
C SER A 373 25.15 19.19 -4.83
N ARG A 374 24.09 19.86 -5.30
CA ARG A 374 24.16 20.70 -6.51
C ARG A 374 24.14 22.20 -6.17
N LYS A 375 25.31 22.70 -5.74
CA LYS A 375 25.72 24.12 -5.71
C LYS A 375 24.76 25.10 -5.01
N VAL A 376 24.72 25.12 -3.67
CA VAL A 376 24.19 26.29 -2.95
C VAL A 376 25.22 26.75 -1.91
N PHE A 377 25.75 27.95 -2.11
CA PHE A 377 26.74 28.58 -1.25
C PHE A 377 26.15 28.86 0.14
N PRO A 378 26.90 28.61 1.24
CA PRO A 378 26.42 28.85 2.58
C PRO A 378 26.32 30.35 2.85
N ASN A 379 25.09 30.89 2.93
CA ASN A 379 24.88 32.24 3.43
C ASN A 379 24.88 32.20 4.98
N LYS A 380 25.77 32.99 5.59
CA LYS A 380 25.96 33.06 7.05
C LYS A 380 24.79 33.82 7.69
N LYS A 381 23.69 33.12 8.01
CA LYS A 381 22.84 33.32 9.21
C LYS A 381 21.48 32.59 9.06
N GLY A 382 21.46 31.34 9.51
CA GLY A 382 20.61 31.00 10.66
C GLY A 382 19.23 30.39 10.47
N SER A 383 18.69 30.28 9.25
CA SER A 383 17.58 29.36 8.99
C SER A 383 17.76 28.72 7.62
N ARG A 384 17.91 27.38 7.59
CA ARG A 384 17.82 26.63 6.33
C ARG A 384 16.35 26.61 5.94
N VAL A 385 15.88 27.71 5.38
CA VAL A 385 14.59 27.78 4.71
C VAL A 385 14.63 26.74 3.60
N LEU A 386 13.69 25.80 3.62
CA LEU A 386 13.47 24.83 2.56
C LEU A 386 13.55 25.55 1.22
N SER A 387 14.54 25.17 0.39
CA SER A 387 14.62 25.71 -0.96
C SER A 387 13.32 25.32 -1.67
N LYS A 388 12.66 26.29 -2.31
CA LYS A 388 11.47 26.01 -3.13
C LYS A 388 11.75 24.93 -4.18
N SER A 389 13.01 24.82 -4.63
CA SER A 389 13.47 23.79 -5.56
C SER A 389 13.36 22.38 -5.01
N ASP A 390 13.64 22.15 -3.72
CA ASP A 390 13.64 20.80 -3.14
C ASP A 390 12.20 20.30 -2.93
N VAL A 391 11.32 21.22 -2.54
CA VAL A 391 9.87 20.97 -2.47
C VAL A 391 9.33 20.59 -3.84
N GLN A 392 9.74 21.32 -4.87
CA GLN A 392 9.30 21.06 -6.23
C GLN A 392 9.82 19.70 -6.73
N GLN A 393 11.10 19.39 -6.52
CA GLN A 393 11.67 18.11 -6.97
C GLN A 393 11.02 16.91 -6.26
N PHE A 394 10.76 17.03 -4.95
CA PHE A 394 10.01 16.01 -4.21
C PHE A 394 8.61 15.82 -4.79
N GLN A 395 7.92 16.93 -5.07
CA GLN A 395 6.60 16.91 -5.65
C GLN A 395 6.59 16.27 -7.04
N GLU A 396 7.60 16.56 -7.88
CA GLU A 396 7.81 15.94 -9.18
C GLU A 396 8.01 14.42 -9.07
N CYS A 397 8.90 13.94 -8.19
CA CYS A 397 9.09 12.49 -7.98
C CYS A 397 7.82 11.79 -7.48
N ARG A 398 7.09 12.41 -6.56
CA ARG A 398 5.82 11.86 -6.04
C ARG A 398 4.75 11.83 -7.12
N ASP A 399 4.64 12.91 -7.90
CA ASP A 399 3.64 12.99 -8.96
C ASP A 399 4.00 12.05 -10.12
N GLU A 400 5.30 11.79 -10.37
CA GLU A 400 5.79 10.74 -11.28
C GLU A 400 5.42 9.33 -10.77
N LEU A 401 5.64 9.02 -9.49
CA LEU A 401 5.20 7.76 -8.90
C LEU A 401 3.68 7.58 -9.04
N PHE A 402 2.91 8.62 -8.70
CA PHE A 402 1.46 8.57 -8.84
C PHE A 402 1.08 8.41 -10.31
N HIS A 403 1.78 9.07 -11.23
CA HIS A 403 1.59 8.89 -12.66
C HIS A 403 1.83 7.44 -13.07
N ASN A 404 2.93 6.83 -12.64
CA ASN A 404 3.29 5.45 -12.97
C ASN A 404 2.27 4.44 -12.42
N VAL A 405 1.84 4.58 -11.16
CA VAL A 405 0.79 3.73 -10.58
C VAL A 405 -0.56 3.97 -11.29
N THR A 406 -0.90 5.22 -11.60
CA THR A 406 -2.14 5.53 -12.31
C THR A 406 -2.11 5.15 -13.79
N ALA A 407 -0.94 5.01 -14.40
CA ALA A 407 -0.76 4.53 -15.76
C ALA A 407 -0.97 3.02 -15.90
N LEU A 408 -0.92 2.26 -14.78
CA LEU A 408 -1.15 0.81 -14.80
C LEU A 408 -2.52 0.45 -15.38
N GLU A 409 -2.54 -0.15 -16.56
CA GLU A 409 -3.77 -0.47 -17.27
C GLU A 409 -4.65 -1.44 -16.48
N GLY A 410 -5.94 -1.13 -16.36
CA GLY A 410 -6.91 -1.98 -15.67
C GLY A 410 -6.80 -2.03 -14.14
N LEU A 411 -5.96 -1.20 -13.50
CA LEU A 411 -5.88 -1.13 -12.03
C LEU A 411 -7.25 -0.93 -11.36
N VAL A 412 -8.02 0.08 -11.82
CA VAL A 412 -9.37 0.38 -11.29
C VAL A 412 -10.31 -0.80 -11.48
N ARG A 413 -10.27 -1.41 -12.68
CA ARG A 413 -11.10 -2.56 -13.02
C ARG A 413 -10.82 -3.72 -12.06
N ARG A 414 -9.56 -4.04 -11.84
CA ARG A 414 -9.15 -5.14 -10.96
C ARG A 414 -9.54 -4.91 -9.51
N ILE A 415 -9.28 -3.71 -8.99
CA ILE A 415 -9.71 -3.33 -7.64
C ILE A 415 -11.22 -3.45 -7.51
N SER A 416 -12.00 -3.04 -8.52
CA SER A 416 -13.47 -3.08 -8.46
C SER A 416 -14.08 -4.48 -8.40
N VAL A 417 -13.32 -5.53 -8.71
CA VAL A 417 -13.77 -6.94 -8.64
C VAL A 417 -13.50 -7.55 -7.26
N MET A 418 -12.71 -6.88 -6.42
CA MET A 418 -12.36 -7.34 -5.07
C MET A 418 -13.54 -7.21 -4.09
N ASP A 419 -13.34 -7.72 -2.87
CA ASP A 419 -14.31 -7.59 -1.79
C ASP A 419 -14.64 -6.13 -1.46
N ASP A 420 -15.87 -5.88 -1.00
CA ASP A 420 -16.41 -4.54 -0.78
C ASP A 420 -15.58 -3.73 0.24
N ASP A 421 -15.00 -4.39 1.25
CA ASP A 421 -14.12 -3.76 2.25
C ASP A 421 -12.79 -3.31 1.64
N LEU A 422 -12.21 -4.14 0.79
CA LEU A 422 -10.99 -3.87 0.02
C LEU A 422 -11.20 -2.75 -1.01
N VAL A 423 -12.32 -2.80 -1.76
CA VAL A 423 -12.72 -1.72 -2.68
C VAL A 423 -12.88 -0.40 -1.92
N LYS A 424 -13.55 -0.43 -0.76
CA LYS A 424 -13.76 0.76 0.07
C LYS A 424 -12.43 1.34 0.54
N ARG A 425 -11.51 0.51 1.05
CA ARG A 425 -10.16 0.95 1.44
C ARG A 425 -9.40 1.56 0.27
N ALA A 426 -9.35 0.86 -0.86
CA ALA A 426 -8.68 1.34 -2.06
C ALA A 426 -9.27 2.65 -2.59
N SER A 427 -10.60 2.83 -2.51
CA SER A 427 -11.30 4.04 -2.97
C SER A 427 -10.97 5.31 -2.18
N VAL A 428 -10.43 5.18 -0.96
CA VAL A 428 -10.00 6.31 -0.13
C VAL A 428 -8.55 6.72 -0.45
N THR A 429 -7.80 5.90 -1.20
CA THR A 429 -6.41 6.18 -1.55
C THR A 429 -6.33 7.34 -2.56
N LYS A 430 -5.43 8.31 -2.31
CA LYS A 430 -5.24 9.48 -3.18
C LYS A 430 -4.85 9.09 -4.60
N VAL A 431 -4.09 8.00 -4.75
CA VAL A 431 -3.68 7.47 -6.06
C VAL A 431 -4.90 7.02 -6.87
N LEU A 432 -5.80 6.24 -6.27
CA LEU A 432 -6.99 5.77 -6.97
C LEU A 432 -7.97 6.91 -7.21
N CYS A 433 -8.14 7.82 -6.26
CA CYS A 433 -8.94 9.03 -6.44
C CYS A 433 -8.44 9.85 -7.63
N ARG A 434 -7.14 10.14 -7.73
CA ARG A 434 -6.58 10.88 -8.89
C ARG A 434 -6.83 10.18 -10.21
N LYS A 435 -6.72 8.84 -10.25
CA LYS A 435 -7.01 8.05 -11.46
C LYS A 435 -8.49 8.11 -11.84
N LEU A 436 -9.36 7.94 -10.85
CA LEU A 436 -10.81 8.03 -11.02
C LEU A 436 -11.22 9.43 -11.44
N ASP A 437 -10.68 10.46 -10.79
CA ASP A 437 -10.91 11.85 -11.12
C ASP A 437 -10.48 12.13 -12.55
N LYS A 438 -9.30 11.69 -12.99
CA LYS A 438 -8.85 11.81 -14.38
C LYS A 438 -9.77 11.07 -15.37
N SER A 439 -10.31 9.92 -14.98
CA SER A 439 -11.26 9.17 -15.80
C SER A 439 -12.64 9.83 -15.85
N ILE A 440 -13.09 10.39 -14.73
CA ILE A 440 -14.41 11.03 -14.55
C ILE A 440 -14.42 12.44 -15.13
N SER A 441 -13.29 13.16 -15.06
CA SER A 441 -13.09 14.49 -15.64
C SER A 441 -12.78 14.45 -17.13
N SER A 442 -12.78 13.26 -17.75
CA SER A 442 -12.67 13.16 -19.19
C SER A 442 -13.81 13.92 -19.87
N ASP A 443 -13.50 14.71 -20.89
CA ASP A 443 -14.48 15.50 -21.65
C ASP A 443 -15.64 14.64 -22.15
N PHE A 444 -15.35 13.38 -22.45
CA PHE A 444 -16.35 12.38 -22.83
C PHE A 444 -17.36 12.08 -21.71
N ALA A 445 -16.90 11.90 -20.46
CA ALA A 445 -17.79 11.64 -19.33
C ALA A 445 -18.66 12.86 -19.01
N ALA A 446 -18.11 14.08 -19.15
CA ALA A 446 -18.87 15.32 -19.02
C ALA A 446 -19.92 15.48 -20.13
N ALA A 447 -19.55 15.23 -21.39
CA ALA A 447 -20.48 15.27 -22.52
C ALA A 447 -21.60 14.23 -22.37
N LEU A 448 -21.27 12.99 -21.96
CA LEU A 448 -22.25 11.94 -21.71
C LEU A 448 -23.19 12.32 -20.56
N ALA A 449 -22.67 12.94 -19.51
CA ALA A 449 -23.48 13.46 -18.41
C ALA A 449 -24.43 14.57 -18.87
N LEU A 450 -23.95 15.51 -19.67
CA LEU A 450 -24.80 16.56 -20.24
C LEU A 450 -25.91 15.96 -21.10
N PHE A 451 -25.57 15.00 -21.96
CA PHE A 451 -26.53 14.29 -22.80
C PHE A 451 -27.57 13.52 -21.98
N ASP A 452 -27.15 12.88 -20.88
CA ASP A 452 -28.06 12.25 -19.93
C ASP A 452 -29.02 13.26 -19.31
N GLY A 453 -28.51 14.43 -18.89
CA GLY A 453 -29.31 15.51 -18.32
C GLY A 453 -30.38 16.00 -19.29
N ILE A 454 -30.00 16.25 -20.55
CA ILE A 454 -30.94 16.65 -21.61
C ILE A 454 -32.02 15.57 -21.82
N ASN A 455 -31.63 14.30 -21.94
CA ASN A 455 -32.59 13.22 -22.13
C ASN A 455 -33.55 13.05 -20.94
N HIS A 456 -33.11 13.33 -19.71
CA HIS A 456 -34.00 13.32 -18.55
C HIS A 456 -35.05 14.44 -18.61
N ILE A 457 -34.64 15.65 -19.01
CA ILE A 457 -35.56 16.77 -19.19
C ILE A 457 -36.54 16.47 -20.33
N LEU A 458 -36.04 15.96 -21.45
CA LEU A 458 -36.87 15.53 -22.58
C LEU A 458 -37.87 14.46 -22.17
N LEU A 459 -37.45 13.44 -21.43
CA LEU A 459 -38.33 12.38 -20.90
C LEU A 459 -39.48 12.97 -20.07
N VAL A 460 -39.21 13.92 -19.18
CA VAL A 460 -40.25 14.55 -18.35
C VAL A 460 -41.18 15.45 -19.17
N VAL A 461 -40.62 16.31 -20.02
CA VAL A 461 -41.40 17.24 -20.86
C VAL A 461 -42.29 16.47 -21.82
N THR A 462 -41.75 15.47 -22.51
CA THR A 462 -42.51 14.66 -23.48
C THR A 462 -43.52 13.74 -22.81
N PHE A 463 -43.25 13.25 -21.60
CA PHE A 463 -44.26 12.52 -20.82
C PHE A 463 -45.44 13.42 -20.45
N ARG A 464 -45.16 14.69 -20.09
CA ARG A 464 -46.19 15.68 -19.80
C ARG A 464 -47.02 16.03 -21.03
N LEU A 465 -46.36 16.30 -22.16
CA LEU A 465 -47.02 16.69 -23.43
C LEU A 465 -47.69 15.52 -24.17
N GLY A 466 -47.29 14.28 -23.88
CA GLY A 466 -47.81 13.08 -24.52
C GLY A 466 -48.89 12.39 -23.68
N PRO A 467 -48.58 11.29 -22.97
CA PRO A 467 -49.59 10.51 -22.24
C PRO A 467 -50.40 11.30 -21.22
N ALA A 468 -49.76 12.21 -20.48
CA ALA A 468 -50.45 12.94 -19.41
C ALA A 468 -51.47 13.92 -19.99
N GLU A 469 -51.05 14.79 -20.90
CA GLU A 469 -51.91 15.77 -21.56
C GLU A 469 -53.03 15.10 -22.37
N ALA A 470 -52.73 14.02 -23.10
CA ALA A 470 -53.75 13.24 -23.81
C ALA A 470 -54.84 12.71 -22.87
N LEU A 471 -54.46 12.11 -21.72
CA LEU A 471 -55.43 11.63 -20.73
C LEU A 471 -56.26 12.76 -20.09
N PHE A 472 -55.69 13.95 -19.90
CA PHE A 472 -56.44 15.10 -19.40
C PHE A 472 -57.40 15.68 -20.44
N TYR A 473 -56.99 15.81 -21.70
CA TYR A 473 -57.85 16.28 -22.77
C TYR A 473 -59.00 15.32 -23.06
N LEU A 474 -58.70 14.01 -23.12
CA LEU A 474 -59.72 12.97 -23.25
C LEU A 474 -60.76 13.06 -22.11
N SER A 475 -60.37 13.54 -20.92
CA SER A 475 -61.25 13.66 -19.76
C SER A 475 -62.20 14.85 -19.86
N ARG A 476 -61.81 15.91 -20.57
CA ARG A 476 -62.57 17.15 -20.67
C ARG A 476 -63.43 17.24 -21.94
N ALA A 477 -63.31 16.26 -22.84
CA ALA A 477 -63.95 16.28 -24.16
C ALA A 477 -63.65 17.58 -24.93
N ASP A 478 -62.44 18.10 -24.76
CA ASP A 478 -62.01 19.36 -25.35
C ASP A 478 -61.54 19.11 -26.79
N GLU A 479 -62.10 19.85 -27.75
CA GLU A 479 -61.78 19.71 -29.19
C GLU A 479 -60.38 20.23 -29.54
N SER A 480 -59.69 20.89 -28.62
CA SER A 480 -58.37 21.48 -28.86
C SER A 480 -57.20 20.49 -28.91
N PHE A 481 -57.46 19.17 -28.84
CA PHE A 481 -56.41 18.14 -28.89
C PHE A 481 -55.68 18.13 -30.25
N LYS A 482 -54.38 18.42 -30.24
CA LYS A 482 -53.53 18.45 -31.44
C LYS A 482 -52.85 17.08 -31.65
N PRO A 483 -53.35 16.21 -32.55
CA PRO A 483 -52.82 14.85 -32.71
C PRO A 483 -51.34 14.84 -33.11
N HIS A 484 -50.89 15.82 -33.89
CA HIS A 484 -49.49 15.93 -34.29
C HIS A 484 -48.54 16.14 -33.10
N GLN A 485 -48.94 16.93 -32.10
CA GLN A 485 -48.11 17.17 -30.91
C GLN A 485 -47.98 15.89 -30.09
N TYR A 486 -49.07 15.14 -29.92
CA TYR A 486 -49.07 13.86 -29.23
C TYR A 486 -48.13 12.83 -29.90
N ILE A 487 -48.21 12.70 -31.23
CA ILE A 487 -47.36 11.77 -31.99
C ILE A 487 -45.88 12.13 -31.82
N ILE A 488 -45.52 13.41 -32.01
CA ILE A 488 -44.14 13.87 -31.87
C ILE A 488 -43.65 13.65 -30.43
N ALA A 489 -44.44 14.03 -29.43
CA ALA A 489 -44.10 13.83 -28.02
C ALA A 489 -43.87 12.35 -27.71
N ASN A 490 -44.73 11.45 -28.19
CA ASN A 490 -44.58 10.01 -27.99
C ASN A 490 -43.34 9.43 -28.68
N VAL A 491 -43.01 9.87 -29.90
CA VAL A 491 -41.80 9.41 -30.60
C VAL A 491 -40.54 9.78 -29.81
N VAL A 492 -40.46 11.04 -29.35
CA VAL A 492 -39.32 11.50 -28.52
C VAL A 492 -39.31 10.80 -27.16
N LEU A 493 -40.48 10.55 -26.58
CA LEU A 493 -40.62 9.84 -25.30
C LEU A 493 -40.13 8.40 -25.41
N VAL A 494 -40.55 7.66 -26.44
CA VAL A 494 -40.11 6.29 -26.71
C VAL A 494 -38.60 6.26 -26.99
N ALA A 495 -38.08 7.19 -27.79
CA ALA A 495 -36.64 7.31 -28.03
C ALA A 495 -35.85 7.52 -26.73
N SER A 496 -36.36 8.37 -25.83
CA SER A 496 -35.75 8.63 -24.51
C SER A 496 -35.77 7.38 -23.62
N ILE A 497 -36.86 6.62 -23.62
CA ILE A 497 -36.97 5.36 -22.88
C ILE A 497 -35.98 4.32 -23.44
N VAL A 498 -35.91 4.16 -24.75
CA VAL A 498 -34.99 3.24 -25.41
C VAL A 498 -33.54 3.60 -25.08
N TYR A 499 -33.19 4.89 -25.10
CA TYR A 499 -31.88 5.37 -24.67
C TYR A 499 -31.55 4.93 -23.24
N PHE A 500 -32.43 5.22 -22.27
CA PHE A 500 -32.18 4.86 -20.87
C PHE A 500 -32.24 3.36 -20.60
N ALA A 501 -33.11 2.62 -21.26
CA ALA A 501 -33.17 1.16 -21.18
C ALA A 501 -31.87 0.54 -21.69
N THR A 502 -31.41 0.97 -22.87
CA THR A 502 -30.14 0.53 -23.47
C THR A 502 -28.96 0.83 -22.55
N ARG A 503 -28.89 2.05 -22.01
CA ARG A 503 -27.86 2.45 -21.05
C ARG A 503 -27.89 1.58 -19.78
N THR A 504 -29.08 1.28 -19.27
CA THR A 504 -29.26 0.43 -18.07
C THR A 504 -28.80 -1.00 -18.35
N ILE A 505 -29.13 -1.54 -19.53
CA ILE A 505 -28.67 -2.85 -19.99
C ILE A 505 -27.14 -2.88 -20.09
N TYR A 506 -26.51 -1.89 -20.72
CA TYR A 506 -25.05 -1.84 -20.82
C TYR A 506 -24.36 -1.66 -19.47
N SER A 507 -24.90 -0.82 -18.59
CA SER A 507 -24.40 -0.67 -17.21
C SER A 507 -24.48 -1.99 -16.44
N ASN A 508 -25.60 -2.69 -16.55
CA ASN A 508 -25.78 -3.99 -15.91
C ASN A 508 -24.91 -5.09 -16.55
N LYS A 509 -24.72 -5.09 -17.87
CA LYS A 509 -23.76 -5.97 -18.56
C LYS A 509 -22.33 -5.70 -18.11
N ALA A 510 -21.95 -4.43 -17.94
CA ALA A 510 -20.63 -4.07 -17.43
C ALA A 510 -20.44 -4.54 -15.99
N LYS A 511 -21.43 -4.34 -15.11
CA LYS A 511 -21.40 -4.87 -13.73
C LYS A 511 -21.30 -6.40 -13.70
N TYR A 512 -22.07 -7.07 -14.54
CA TYR A 512 -22.03 -8.52 -14.68
C TYR A 512 -20.65 -9.02 -15.17
N ALA A 513 -20.05 -8.32 -16.13
CA ALA A 513 -18.70 -8.62 -16.63
C ALA A 513 -17.58 -8.32 -15.62
N LEU A 514 -17.86 -7.54 -14.56
CA LEU A 514 -16.94 -7.32 -13.45
C LEU A 514 -17.12 -8.39 -12.39
N SER A 515 -18.35 -8.59 -11.89
CA SER A 515 -18.66 -9.63 -10.91
C SER A 515 -20.15 -9.93 -10.89
N HIS A 516 -20.49 -11.21 -10.81
CA HIS A 516 -21.87 -11.68 -10.63
C HIS A 516 -22.51 -11.13 -9.35
N ARG A 517 -21.74 -11.04 -8.26
CA ARG A 517 -22.22 -10.52 -6.97
C ARG A 517 -22.57 -9.03 -7.08
N LEU A 518 -21.73 -8.24 -7.75
CA LEU A 518 -21.98 -6.81 -8.00
C LEU A 518 -23.21 -6.58 -8.87
N PHE A 519 -23.46 -7.47 -9.83
CA PHE A 519 -24.67 -7.40 -10.64
C PHE A 519 -25.92 -7.58 -9.78
N TRP A 520 -26.01 -8.64 -8.96
CA TRP A 520 -27.19 -8.90 -8.14
C TRP A 520 -27.38 -7.88 -7.01
N SER A 521 -26.31 -7.52 -6.31
CA SER A 521 -26.37 -6.47 -5.28
C SER A 521 -26.74 -5.12 -5.88
N GLY A 522 -26.24 -4.83 -7.08
CA GLY A 522 -26.59 -3.65 -7.84
C GLY A 522 -28.04 -3.66 -8.29
N LEU A 523 -28.54 -4.76 -8.86
CA LEU A 523 -29.89 -4.87 -9.42
C LEU A 523 -30.98 -4.54 -8.40
N PHE A 524 -30.82 -5.02 -7.16
CA PHE A 524 -31.76 -4.76 -6.06
C PHE A 524 -31.41 -3.53 -5.22
N SER A 525 -30.39 -2.76 -5.59
CA SER A 525 -30.07 -1.51 -4.91
C SER A 525 -31.21 -0.50 -5.10
N GLY A 526 -31.60 0.18 -4.02
CA GLY A 526 -32.64 1.22 -4.07
C GLY A 526 -32.36 2.32 -5.10
N SER A 527 -31.10 2.56 -5.47
CA SER A 527 -30.74 3.51 -6.54
C SER A 527 -31.14 2.99 -7.92
N ASN A 528 -30.89 1.70 -8.20
CA ASN A 528 -31.30 1.06 -9.45
C ASN A 528 -32.83 0.95 -9.56
N PHE A 529 -33.52 0.75 -8.43
CA PHE A 529 -34.99 0.76 -8.38
C PHE A 529 -35.56 2.11 -8.84
N LEU A 530 -35.00 3.22 -8.33
CA LEU A 530 -35.38 4.58 -8.76
C LEU A 530 -35.06 4.86 -10.23
N ASP A 531 -34.20 4.06 -10.85
CA ASP A 531 -33.86 4.22 -12.25
C ASP A 531 -34.77 3.40 -13.19
N VAL A 532 -35.11 2.17 -12.83
CA VAL A 532 -35.88 1.25 -13.67
C VAL A 532 -37.39 1.47 -13.54
N VAL A 533 -37.90 1.66 -12.32
CA VAL A 533 -39.35 1.73 -12.07
C VAL A 533 -40.03 2.89 -12.82
N PRO A 534 -39.48 4.13 -12.84
CA PRO A 534 -40.11 5.21 -13.58
C PRO A 534 -40.21 4.91 -15.08
N LEU A 535 -39.21 4.24 -15.67
CA LEU A 535 -39.22 3.89 -17.09
C LEU A 535 -40.31 2.85 -17.41
N VAL A 536 -40.46 1.84 -16.56
CA VAL A 536 -41.53 0.84 -16.69
C VAL A 536 -42.91 1.48 -16.51
N MET A 537 -43.06 2.39 -15.55
CA MET A 537 -44.32 3.13 -15.35
C MET A 537 -44.66 4.02 -16.53
N VAL A 538 -43.67 4.71 -17.12
CA VAL A 538 -43.90 5.50 -18.35
C VAL A 538 -44.32 4.60 -19.51
N LEU A 539 -43.66 3.47 -19.74
CA LEU A 539 -44.05 2.50 -20.77
C LEU A 539 -45.49 2.00 -20.57
N PHE A 540 -45.84 1.68 -19.33
CA PHE A 540 -47.20 1.29 -18.98
C PHE A 540 -48.21 2.40 -19.27
N CYS A 541 -47.90 3.65 -18.93
CA CYS A 541 -48.77 4.80 -19.24
C CYS A 541 -48.93 5.04 -20.74
N ILE A 542 -47.87 4.88 -21.54
CA ILE A 542 -47.92 4.98 -23.01
C ILE A 542 -48.87 3.91 -23.56
N PHE A 543 -48.64 2.65 -23.19
CA PHE A 543 -49.45 1.52 -23.66
C PHE A 543 -50.92 1.66 -23.26
N PHE A 544 -51.18 2.04 -22.01
CA PHE A 544 -52.53 2.26 -21.50
C PHE A 544 -53.25 3.39 -22.22
N THR A 545 -52.55 4.50 -22.48
CA THR A 545 -53.10 5.64 -23.23
C THR A 545 -53.40 5.26 -24.68
N ASP A 546 -52.51 4.50 -25.33
CA ASP A 546 -52.72 4.02 -26.71
C ASP A 546 -53.94 3.09 -26.81
N ILE A 547 -54.12 2.17 -25.86
CA ILE A 547 -55.32 1.32 -25.80
C ILE A 547 -56.59 2.16 -25.71
N ILE A 548 -56.62 3.16 -24.83
CA ILE A 548 -57.79 4.04 -24.67
C ILE A 548 -58.07 4.81 -25.96
N LEU A 549 -57.04 5.37 -26.58
CA LEU A 549 -57.17 6.10 -27.85
C LEU A 549 -57.72 5.20 -28.96
N ARG A 550 -57.21 3.97 -29.10
CA ARG A 550 -57.71 2.99 -30.07
C ARG A 550 -59.16 2.57 -29.80
N GLN A 551 -59.49 2.30 -28.54
CA GLN A 551 -60.86 1.94 -28.15
C GLN A 551 -61.84 3.07 -28.46
N ARG A 552 -61.44 4.33 -28.24
CA ARG A 552 -62.25 5.50 -28.57
C ARG A 552 -62.39 5.68 -30.08
N ALA A 553 -61.32 5.47 -30.85
CA ALA A 553 -61.36 5.53 -32.31
C ALA A 553 -62.29 4.48 -32.93
N CYS A 554 -62.45 3.30 -32.30
CA CYS A 554 -63.30 2.22 -32.80
C CYS A 554 -64.78 2.33 -32.36
N LYS A 555 -65.08 3.05 -31.27
CA LYS A 555 -66.43 3.14 -30.70
C LYS A 555 -67.00 4.55 -30.91
N GLU A 556 -67.76 4.71 -31.97
CA GLU A 556 -68.47 5.95 -32.36
C GLU A 556 -69.69 6.26 -31.47
N THR A 557 -69.72 5.78 -30.21
CA THR A 557 -70.88 5.93 -29.33
C THR A 557 -70.59 6.86 -28.15
N ASP A 558 -71.36 7.95 -28.05
CA ASP A 558 -71.26 9.07 -27.08
C ASP A 558 -71.24 8.68 -25.59
N LYS A 559 -71.51 7.41 -25.25
CA LYS A 559 -71.64 6.94 -23.87
C LYS A 559 -70.31 6.58 -23.18
N PHE A 560 -69.17 6.60 -23.88
CA PHE A 560 -67.87 6.17 -23.33
C PHE A 560 -66.90 7.32 -22.94
N ASN A 561 -67.42 8.47 -22.51
CA ASN A 561 -66.58 9.60 -22.08
C ASN A 561 -65.90 9.42 -20.70
N ILE A 562 -66.16 8.32 -19.98
CA ILE A 562 -65.57 8.09 -18.66
C ILE A 562 -64.21 7.40 -18.82
N ILE A 563 -63.13 8.15 -18.67
CA ILE A 563 -61.78 7.58 -18.58
C ILE A 563 -61.67 6.71 -17.32
N PRO A 564 -61.10 5.50 -17.43
CA PRO A 564 -60.87 4.65 -16.27
C PRO A 564 -59.97 5.35 -15.24
N TRP A 565 -60.47 5.45 -14.00
CA TRP A 565 -59.77 6.03 -12.85
C TRP A 565 -58.32 5.50 -12.64
N PRO A 566 -58.01 4.20 -12.86
CA PRO A 566 -56.65 3.69 -12.73
C PRO A 566 -55.61 4.39 -13.62
N GLY A 567 -55.98 4.80 -14.84
CA GLY A 567 -55.06 5.48 -15.75
C GLY A 567 -54.63 6.85 -15.25
N ARG A 568 -55.58 7.60 -14.66
CA ARG A 568 -55.30 8.92 -14.10
C ARG A 568 -54.34 8.84 -12.92
N ILE A 569 -54.51 7.83 -12.06
CA ILE A 569 -53.59 7.58 -10.96
C ILE A 569 -52.22 7.16 -11.46
N ALA A 570 -52.16 6.26 -12.44
CA ALA A 570 -50.89 5.80 -12.99
C ALA A 570 -50.05 6.98 -13.51
N VAL A 571 -50.66 7.90 -14.27
CA VAL A 571 -49.98 9.13 -14.73
C VAL A 571 -49.60 10.05 -13.57
N ALA A 572 -50.51 10.25 -12.61
CA ALA A 572 -50.27 11.10 -11.45
C ALA A 572 -49.12 10.58 -10.57
N LEU A 573 -49.00 9.26 -10.40
CA LEU A 573 -47.90 8.62 -9.66
C LEU A 573 -46.60 8.59 -10.46
N THR A 574 -46.64 8.36 -11.77
CA THR A 574 -45.42 8.31 -12.61
C THR A 574 -44.68 9.64 -12.60
N THR A 575 -45.41 10.74 -12.53
CA THR A 575 -44.86 12.11 -12.51
C THR A 575 -43.83 12.35 -11.39
N PRO A 576 -44.15 12.18 -10.08
CA PRO A 576 -43.18 12.37 -9.01
C PRO A 576 -42.02 11.36 -9.09
N PHE A 577 -42.26 10.12 -9.56
CA PHE A 577 -41.18 9.15 -9.78
C PHE A 577 -40.17 9.61 -10.82
N LEU A 578 -40.62 10.25 -11.91
CA LEU A 578 -39.72 10.86 -12.90
C LEU A 578 -38.92 12.02 -12.31
N TRP A 579 -39.53 12.85 -11.46
CA TRP A 579 -38.82 13.92 -10.76
C TRP A 579 -37.81 13.36 -9.75
N PHE A 580 -38.15 12.30 -9.00
CA PHE A 580 -37.22 11.63 -8.11
C PHE A 580 -36.03 11.04 -8.87
N ARG A 581 -36.23 10.54 -10.09
CA ARG A 581 -35.13 10.11 -10.96
C ARG A 581 -34.21 11.26 -11.33
N ILE A 582 -34.74 12.45 -11.69
CA ILE A 582 -33.93 13.66 -11.93
C ILE A 582 -33.16 14.04 -10.66
N LEU A 583 -33.81 14.05 -9.50
CA LEU A 583 -33.15 14.36 -8.23
C LEU A 583 -32.06 13.35 -7.89
N ASN A 584 -32.27 12.06 -8.16
CA ASN A 584 -31.26 11.02 -7.98
C ASN A 584 -30.07 11.25 -8.92
N TYR A 585 -30.33 11.59 -10.19
CA TYR A 585 -29.32 11.97 -11.16
C TYR A 585 -28.49 13.16 -10.66
N ILE A 586 -29.14 14.25 -10.24
CA ILE A 586 -28.47 15.43 -9.69
C ILE A 586 -27.71 15.07 -8.41
N LYS A 587 -28.25 14.25 -7.51
CA LYS A 587 -27.58 13.83 -6.27
C LYS A 587 -26.31 13.04 -6.55
N ILE A 588 -26.36 12.08 -7.48
CA ILE A 588 -25.19 11.28 -7.88
C ILE A 588 -24.13 12.21 -8.47
N ARG A 589 -24.53 13.11 -9.38
CA ARG A 589 -23.60 14.08 -9.97
C ARG A 589 -23.05 15.08 -8.96
N ASN A 590 -23.88 15.55 -8.03
CA ASN A 590 -23.47 16.46 -6.98
C ASN A 590 -22.52 15.78 -5.99
N LYS A 591 -22.67 14.47 -5.71
CA LYS A 591 -21.65 13.75 -4.94
C LYS A 591 -20.32 13.73 -5.67
N HIS A 592 -20.31 13.40 -6.96
CA HIS A 592 -19.09 13.45 -7.76
C HIS A 592 -18.51 14.86 -7.86
N LEU A 593 -19.36 15.88 -8.03
CA LEU A 593 -18.96 17.28 -8.11
C LEU A 593 -18.49 17.83 -6.76
N ALA A 594 -19.10 17.42 -5.65
CA ALA A 594 -18.67 17.76 -4.30
C ALA A 594 -17.36 17.05 -3.93
N THR A 595 -17.18 15.78 -4.32
CA THR A 595 -15.89 15.10 -4.19
C THR A 595 -14.82 15.80 -5.01
N VAL A 596 -15.13 16.19 -6.26
CA VAL A 596 -14.22 16.95 -7.11
C VAL A 596 -13.89 18.33 -6.52
N ILE A 597 -14.89 19.08 -6.03
CA ILE A 597 -14.69 20.40 -5.39
C ILE A 597 -13.90 20.27 -4.08
N LEU A 598 -14.18 19.24 -3.26
CA LEU A 598 -13.41 18.98 -2.04
C LEU A 598 -11.96 18.58 -2.36
N CYS A 599 -11.74 17.84 -3.45
CA CYS A 599 -10.39 17.53 -3.94
C CYS A 599 -9.69 18.78 -4.50
N PHE A 600 -10.40 19.70 -5.16
CA PHE A 600 -9.84 20.98 -5.62
C PHE A 600 -9.53 21.95 -4.47
N ASN A 601 -10.33 21.98 -3.42
CA ASN A 601 -10.08 22.83 -2.24
C ASN A 601 -8.99 22.28 -1.30
N GLN A 602 -8.53 21.04 -1.52
CA GLN A 602 -7.42 20.42 -0.78
C GLN A 602 -6.09 20.44 -1.55
N LEU A 603 -6.11 20.90 -2.81
CA LEU A 603 -4.94 21.34 -3.59
C LEU A 603 -4.67 22.81 -3.26
#